data_AF-A0A2T7P937-F1
#
_entry.id   AF-A0A2T7P937-F1
#
_cell.length_a   1.000
_cell.length_b   1.000
_cell.length_c   1.000
_cell.angle_alpha   90.00
_cell.angle_beta   90.00
_cell.angle_gamma   90.00
#
_symmetry.space_group_name_H-M   'P 1'
#
loop_
_entity.id
_entity.type
_entity.pdbx_description
1 polymer ?
#
loop_
_entity_poly.entity_id
_entity_poly.type
_entity_poly.pdbx_seq_one_letter_code
_entity_poly.pdbx_strand_id
1 'polypeptide(L)'
;MFPRQVSLRFLLGLVLGLSVSLFLRSYEELVRPRTDHARNVRLRMDNFHDLPENDKNLSGPADVRETSFDDASHHDDDSIAKNLAKKTPVLCWVMTSPQTLFTKAVHVRNTWAKRCNTALFMSSQWNASFPTIGLNVSEGRQHLTAKTMKAFYYIYENHFNDADWFLKADDDTYVVMENLHYMLSSYDAKEPLYFGQEFRTSSVPTAMPAGVPAMS
;
A
#
# COMPACT_ATOMS: atom_id res chain seq x y z
N MET A 1 53.93 -42.80 1.02
CA MET A 1 53.47 -41.49 1.51
C MET A 1 53.76 -40.46 0.41
N PHE A 2 52.82 -40.21 -0.49
CA PHE A 2 52.97 -39.25 -1.60
C PHE A 2 52.08 -38.04 -1.33
N PRO A 3 52.60 -36.81 -1.29
CA PRO A 3 51.74 -35.63 -1.20
C PRO A 3 51.08 -35.41 -2.57
N ARG A 4 49.75 -35.36 -2.59
CA ARG A 4 48.96 -34.96 -3.76
C ARG A 4 49.31 -33.52 -4.11
N GLN A 5 50.01 -33.33 -5.22
CA GLN A 5 50.18 -32.03 -5.87
C GLN A 5 48.79 -31.48 -6.21
N VAL A 6 48.35 -30.46 -5.48
CA VAL A 6 47.14 -29.70 -5.82
C VAL A 6 47.44 -28.95 -7.11
N SER A 7 46.68 -29.24 -8.16
CA SER A 7 46.89 -28.63 -9.48
C SER A 7 46.75 -27.10 -9.40
N LEU A 8 47.72 -26.36 -9.95
CA LEU A 8 47.73 -24.90 -10.00
C LEU A 8 46.42 -24.31 -10.57
N ARG A 9 45.76 -25.05 -11.48
CA ARG A 9 44.46 -24.70 -12.04
C ARG A 9 43.34 -24.66 -10.99
N PHE A 10 43.40 -25.54 -9.98
CA PHE A 10 42.45 -25.53 -8.87
C PHE A 10 42.63 -24.30 -7.98
N LEU A 11 43.88 -23.91 -7.69
CA LEU A 11 44.17 -22.73 -6.89
C LEU A 11 43.71 -21.44 -7.58
N LEU A 12 43.96 -21.32 -8.88
CA LEU A 12 43.48 -20.18 -9.68
C LEU A 12 41.95 -20.09 -9.71
N GLY A 13 41.27 -21.23 -9.87
CA GLY A 13 39.80 -21.27 -9.83
C GLY A 13 39.23 -20.85 -8.47
N LEU A 14 39.89 -21.23 -7.37
CA LEU A 14 39.45 -20.90 -6.02
C LEU A 14 39.63 -19.40 -5.72
N VAL A 15 40.75 -18.81 -6.16
CA VAL A 15 41.01 -17.38 -6.00
C VAL A 15 40.03 -16.54 -6.83
N LEU A 16 39.78 -16.92 -8.08
CA LEU A 16 38.80 -16.23 -8.94
C LEU A 16 37.36 -16.39 -8.43
N GLY A 17 37.01 -17.58 -7.93
CA GLY A 17 35.70 -17.82 -7.35
C GLY A 17 35.46 -16.99 -6.09
N LEU A 18 36.46 -16.92 -5.20
CA LEU A 18 36.39 -16.10 -3.99
C LEU A 18 36.37 -14.61 -4.32
N SER A 19 37.18 -14.14 -5.27
CA SER A 19 37.19 -12.72 -5.64
C SER A 19 35.85 -12.29 -6.24
N VAL A 20 35.27 -13.08 -7.17
CA VAL A 20 33.94 -12.81 -7.73
C VAL A 20 32.86 -12.87 -6.64
N SER A 21 32.92 -13.85 -5.73
CA SER A 21 31.94 -13.95 -4.64
C SER A 21 32.00 -12.76 -3.67
N LEU A 22 33.21 -12.29 -3.35
CA LEU A 22 33.41 -11.10 -2.53
C LEU A 22 33.00 -9.82 -3.26
N PHE A 23 33.24 -9.73 -4.56
CA PHE A 23 32.80 -8.61 -5.39
C PHE A 23 31.28 -8.56 -5.54
N LEU A 24 30.63 -9.71 -5.67
CA LEU A 24 29.17 -9.79 -5.71
C LEU A 24 28.56 -9.45 -4.35
N ARG A 25 29.15 -9.91 -3.24
CA ARG A 25 28.72 -9.51 -1.89
C ARG A 25 28.94 -8.02 -1.62
N SER A 26 30.06 -7.44 -2.02
CA SER A 26 30.31 -6.01 -1.85
C SER A 26 29.37 -5.18 -2.71
N TYR A 27 29.05 -5.65 -3.92
CA TYR A 27 28.02 -5.03 -4.76
C TYR A 27 26.63 -5.14 -4.12
N GLU A 28 26.27 -6.29 -3.55
CA GLU A 28 25.01 -6.49 -2.84
C GLU A 28 24.91 -5.63 -1.57
N GLU A 29 26.01 -5.40 -0.83
CA GLU A 29 26.04 -4.47 0.30
C GLU A 29 25.96 -3.00 -0.13
N LEU A 30 26.55 -2.63 -1.27
CA LEU A 30 26.45 -1.26 -1.82
C LEU A 30 25.06 -0.96 -2.39
N VAL A 31 24.38 -1.97 -2.92
CA VAL A 31 23.02 -1.86 -3.48
C VAL A 31 21.93 -2.12 -2.44
N ARG A 32 22.25 -2.69 -1.27
CA ARG A 32 21.30 -2.82 -0.17
C ARG A 32 20.83 -1.44 0.30
N PRO A 33 19.54 -1.11 0.14
CA PRO A 33 19.02 0.15 0.64
C PRO A 33 19.14 0.17 2.16
N ARG A 34 19.54 1.32 2.69
CA ARG A 34 19.66 1.58 4.13
C ARG A 34 18.29 1.45 4.80
N THR A 35 17.99 0.25 5.30
CA THR A 35 16.77 -0.13 6.06
C THR A 35 16.52 0.70 7.32
N ASP A 36 17.42 1.62 7.68
CA ASP A 36 17.30 2.47 8.86
C ASP A 36 16.04 3.35 8.82
N HIS A 37 15.58 3.79 7.64
CA HIS A 37 14.41 4.68 7.55
C HIS A 37 13.06 3.94 7.66
N ALA A 38 12.90 2.80 6.99
CA ALA A 38 11.72 1.94 7.15
C ALA A 38 11.60 1.39 8.59
N ARG A 39 12.74 1.13 9.24
CA ARG A 39 12.79 0.80 10.67
C ARG A 39 12.26 1.96 11.52
N ASN A 40 12.62 3.22 11.23
CA ASN A 40 12.13 4.39 11.96
C ASN A 40 10.62 4.64 11.78
N VAL A 41 10.06 4.42 10.58
CA VAL A 41 8.62 4.50 10.34
C VAL A 41 7.88 3.40 11.11
N ARG A 42 8.38 2.15 11.06
CA ARG A 42 7.82 1.04 11.83
C ARG A 42 7.87 1.30 13.34
N LEU A 43 9.01 1.75 13.86
CA LEU A 43 9.17 2.11 15.28
C LEU A 43 8.22 3.25 15.70
N ARG A 44 7.95 4.23 14.83
CA ARG A 44 6.94 5.27 15.09
C ARG A 44 5.52 4.71 15.15
N MET A 45 5.18 3.77 14.26
CA MET A 45 3.86 3.14 14.22
C MET A 45 3.62 2.23 15.43
N ASP A 46 4.64 1.47 15.84
CA ASP A 46 4.59 0.60 17.02
C ASP A 46 4.34 1.43 18.30
N ASN A 47 4.97 2.60 18.43
CA ASN A 47 4.76 3.52 19.57
C ASN A 47 3.33 4.11 19.65
N PHE A 48 2.54 4.06 18.57
CA PHE A 48 1.17 4.57 18.57
C PHE A 48 0.18 3.59 19.22
N HIS A 49 0.53 2.30 19.31
CA HIS A 49 -0.33 1.27 19.88
C HIS A 49 -0.27 1.16 21.42
N ASP A 50 0.65 1.87 22.08
CA ASP A 50 0.88 1.79 23.53
C ASP A 50 0.26 2.95 24.34
N LEU A 51 -0.75 3.65 23.79
CA LEU A 51 -1.51 4.60 24.60
C LEU A 51 -2.40 3.84 25.60
N PRO A 52 -2.28 4.10 26.91
CA PRO A 52 -3.06 3.39 27.91
C PRO A 52 -4.54 3.72 27.74
N GLU A 53 -5.33 2.68 27.45
CA GLU A 53 -6.79 2.70 27.49
C GLU A 53 -7.23 2.81 28.95
N ASN A 54 -7.19 4.03 29.49
CA ASN A 54 -7.68 4.32 30.82
C ASN A 54 -8.79 5.35 30.72
N ASP A 55 -10.04 4.86 30.66
CA ASP A 55 -11.24 5.61 31.09
C ASP A 55 -12.43 4.65 31.28
N LYS A 56 -12.28 3.70 32.22
CA LYS A 56 -13.44 3.13 32.92
C LYS A 56 -13.72 4.03 34.11
N ASN A 57 -14.47 5.12 33.92
CA ASN A 57 -15.27 5.84 34.95
C ASN A 57 -15.84 7.18 34.42
N LEU A 58 -16.55 7.18 33.28
CA LEU A 58 -17.39 8.32 32.92
C LEU A 58 -18.86 7.90 32.97
N SER A 59 -19.44 7.98 34.17
CA SER A 59 -20.90 8.02 34.32
C SER A 59 -21.36 9.38 33.77
N GLY A 60 -22.00 9.35 32.60
CA GLY A 60 -22.45 10.57 31.93
C GLY A 60 -23.46 11.33 32.80
N PRO A 61 -23.32 12.65 32.97
CA PRO A 61 -24.40 13.44 33.53
C PRO A 61 -25.59 13.42 32.56
N ALA A 62 -26.77 13.11 33.10
CA ALA A 62 -28.04 13.13 32.39
C ALA A 62 -28.49 14.56 32.11
N ASP A 63 -27.80 15.27 31.21
CA ASP A 63 -28.27 16.50 30.57
C ASP A 63 -27.45 16.75 29.29
N VAL A 64 -27.80 16.08 28.20
CA VAL A 64 -27.22 16.36 26.88
C VAL A 64 -27.91 17.60 26.33
N ARG A 65 -27.31 18.77 26.59
CA ARG A 65 -27.60 19.97 25.78
C ARG A 65 -26.95 19.75 24.41
N GLU A 66 -27.76 19.78 23.35
CA GLU A 66 -27.26 19.85 21.97
C GLU A 66 -26.32 21.04 21.85
N THR A 67 -25.01 20.79 21.83
CA THR A 67 -24.04 21.78 21.39
C THR A 67 -24.19 21.92 19.88
N SER A 68 -24.78 23.01 19.43
CA SER A 68 -24.77 23.43 18.04
C SER A 68 -23.32 23.53 17.57
N PHE A 69 -22.91 22.64 16.67
CA PHE A 69 -21.63 22.68 15.97
C PHE A 69 -21.68 23.78 14.90
N ASP A 70 -21.77 25.03 15.33
CA ASP A 70 -21.50 26.18 14.47
C ASP A 70 -19.99 26.44 14.47
N ASP A 71 -19.23 25.48 13.93
CA ASP A 71 -17.80 25.63 13.70
C ASP A 71 -17.54 26.18 12.30
N ALA A 72 -17.73 27.49 12.17
CA ALA A 72 -17.42 28.22 10.95
C ALA A 72 -16.00 28.83 10.96
N SER A 73 -15.07 28.31 11.78
CA SER A 73 -13.78 29.02 11.98
C SER A 73 -12.51 28.18 12.08
N HIS A 74 -12.56 26.85 12.11
CA HIS A 74 -11.36 26.04 11.91
C HIS A 74 -11.04 25.89 10.42
N HIS A 75 -10.41 26.92 9.85
CA HIS A 75 -9.80 26.83 8.53
C HIS A 75 -8.52 25.99 8.65
N ASP A 76 -8.67 24.67 8.57
CA ASP A 76 -7.54 23.74 8.59
C ASP A 76 -6.60 24.07 7.42
N ASP A 77 -5.32 24.35 7.74
CA ASP A 77 -4.27 24.56 6.74
C ASP A 77 -3.92 23.22 6.07
N ASP A 78 -4.53 22.98 4.90
CA ASP A 78 -4.33 21.77 4.09
C ASP A 78 -3.13 21.87 3.12
N SER A 79 -2.31 22.92 3.24
CA SER A 79 -1.20 23.18 2.31
C SER A 79 -0.16 22.05 2.28
N ILE A 80 0.15 21.47 3.44
CA ILE A 80 1.11 20.36 3.55
C ILE A 80 0.55 19.11 2.85
N ALA A 81 -0.71 18.76 3.13
CA ALA A 81 -1.38 17.63 2.50
C ALA A 81 -1.40 17.77 0.96
N LYS A 82 -1.77 18.95 0.45
CA LYS A 82 -1.76 19.25 -0.99
C LYS A 82 -0.37 19.16 -1.61
N ASN A 83 0.67 19.63 -0.91
CA ASN A 83 2.05 19.53 -1.38
C ASN A 83 2.53 18.08 -1.42
N LEU A 84 2.20 17.28 -0.42
CA LEU A 84 2.52 15.86 -0.39
C LEU A 84 1.81 15.09 -1.50
N ALA A 85 0.51 15.33 -1.71
CA ALA A 85 -0.26 14.71 -2.79
C ALA A 85 0.30 15.00 -4.19
N LYS A 86 0.92 16.17 -4.39
CA LYS A 86 1.63 16.49 -5.65
C LYS A 86 2.96 15.74 -5.81
N LYS A 87 3.65 15.46 -4.70
CA LYS A 87 4.97 14.79 -4.69
C LYS A 87 4.84 13.27 -4.75
N THR A 88 3.75 12.72 -4.25
CA THR A 88 3.50 11.27 -4.22
C THR A 88 2.14 11.00 -4.87
N PRO A 89 2.02 11.12 -6.21
CA PRO A 89 0.76 10.87 -6.88
C PRO A 89 0.31 9.42 -6.69
N VAL A 90 -0.87 9.23 -6.10
CA VAL A 90 -1.48 7.92 -5.82
C VAL A 90 -2.69 7.69 -6.71
N LEU A 91 -2.69 6.58 -7.44
CA LEU A 91 -3.86 6.01 -8.08
C LEU A 91 -4.51 5.01 -7.14
N CYS A 92 -5.74 5.30 -6.74
CA CYS A 92 -6.58 4.41 -5.96
C CYS A 92 -7.48 3.60 -6.90
N TRP A 93 -7.42 2.27 -6.86
CA TRP A 93 -8.48 1.44 -7.45
C TRP A 93 -9.29 0.74 -6.37
N VAL A 94 -10.60 0.97 -6.43
CA VAL A 94 -11.56 0.44 -5.46
C VAL A 94 -12.29 -0.73 -6.10
N MET A 95 -12.12 -1.91 -5.54
CA MET A 95 -12.85 -3.11 -5.95
C MET A 95 -14.27 -3.06 -5.38
N THR A 96 -15.27 -3.25 -6.24
CA THR A 96 -16.69 -3.26 -5.85
C THR A 96 -17.47 -4.27 -6.70
N SER A 97 -18.79 -4.30 -6.52
CA SER A 97 -19.73 -5.18 -7.23
C SER A 97 -20.96 -4.38 -7.64
N PRO A 98 -21.70 -4.79 -8.69
CA PRO A 98 -22.95 -4.13 -9.08
C PRO A 98 -23.94 -3.96 -7.92
N GLN A 99 -23.94 -4.90 -6.96
CA GLN A 99 -24.82 -4.90 -5.80
C GLN A 99 -24.40 -3.90 -4.72
N THR A 100 -23.11 -3.56 -4.63
CA THR A 100 -22.56 -2.69 -3.59
C THR A 100 -22.23 -1.28 -4.06
N LEU A 101 -22.46 -0.95 -5.34
CA LEU A 101 -22.16 0.36 -5.92
C LEU A 101 -22.79 1.52 -5.15
N PHE A 102 -24.11 1.48 -4.97
CA PHE A 102 -24.87 2.59 -4.37
C PHE A 102 -25.06 2.44 -2.86
N THR A 103 -24.66 1.31 -2.28
CA THR A 103 -24.76 1.08 -0.83
C THR A 103 -23.42 1.22 -0.11
N LYS A 104 -22.29 1.01 -0.81
CA LYS A 104 -20.94 1.10 -0.24
C LYS A 104 -20.03 2.02 -1.05
N ALA A 105 -19.79 1.72 -2.33
CA ALA A 105 -18.79 2.44 -3.14
C ALA A 105 -19.11 3.93 -3.30
N VAL A 106 -20.39 4.31 -3.25
CA VAL A 106 -20.82 5.72 -3.23
C VAL A 106 -20.23 6.50 -2.06
N HIS A 107 -20.10 5.88 -0.88
CA HIS A 107 -19.53 6.52 0.28
C HIS A 107 -18.03 6.71 0.12
N VAL A 108 -17.33 5.69 -0.41
CA VAL A 108 -15.90 5.80 -0.76
C VAL A 108 -15.67 6.96 -1.75
N ARG A 109 -16.43 6.99 -2.85
CA ARG A 109 -16.39 8.06 -3.86
C ARG A 109 -16.69 9.45 -3.28
N ASN A 110 -17.61 9.53 -2.33
CA ASN A 110 -18.02 10.80 -1.75
C ASN A 110 -17.11 11.29 -0.62
N THR A 111 -16.19 10.45 -0.14
CA THR A 111 -15.29 10.72 0.98
C THR A 111 -13.82 10.69 0.53
N TRP A 112 -13.05 9.71 0.97
CA TRP A 112 -11.59 9.69 0.85
C TRP A 112 -11.08 9.51 -0.58
N ALA A 113 -11.86 8.88 -1.47
CA ALA A 113 -11.43 8.70 -2.86
C ALA A 113 -11.28 10.04 -3.61
N LYS A 114 -11.95 11.11 -3.17
CA LYS A 114 -11.77 12.47 -3.71
C LYS A 114 -10.38 13.04 -3.45
N ARG A 115 -9.66 12.46 -2.49
CA ARG A 115 -8.31 12.88 -2.09
C ARG A 115 -7.22 12.04 -2.76
N CYS A 116 -7.58 11.03 -3.56
CA CYS A 116 -6.65 10.36 -4.45
C CYS A 116 -6.34 11.27 -5.65
N ASN A 117 -5.15 11.15 -6.24
CA ASN A 117 -4.83 11.84 -7.49
C ASN A 117 -5.67 11.30 -8.64
N THR A 118 -5.81 9.97 -8.68
CA THR A 118 -6.70 9.25 -9.60
C THR A 118 -7.50 8.23 -8.81
N ALA A 119 -8.81 8.14 -9.06
CA ALA A 119 -9.69 7.17 -8.41
C ALA A 119 -10.47 6.35 -9.46
N LEU A 120 -10.23 5.05 -9.48
CA LEU A 120 -10.89 4.10 -10.37
C LEU A 120 -11.78 3.16 -9.57
N PHE A 121 -12.97 2.87 -10.08
CA PHE A 121 -13.90 1.92 -9.46
C PHE A 121 -14.04 0.70 -10.36
N MET A 122 -13.57 -0.45 -9.87
CA MET A 122 -13.50 -1.69 -10.63
C MET A 122 -14.67 -2.60 -10.22
N SER A 123 -15.46 -3.05 -11.19
CA SER A 123 -16.62 -3.92 -10.94
C SER A 123 -16.68 -5.05 -11.97
N SER A 124 -17.51 -6.07 -11.77
CA SER A 124 -17.74 -7.09 -12.81
C SER A 124 -18.36 -6.50 -14.07
N GLN A 125 -19.18 -5.46 -13.92
CA GLN A 125 -19.93 -4.83 -14.99
C GLN A 125 -19.66 -3.32 -15.04
N TRP A 126 -19.67 -2.78 -16.25
CA TRP A 126 -19.66 -1.34 -16.47
C TRP A 126 -21.02 -0.73 -16.06
N ASN A 127 -20.99 0.47 -15.51
CA ASN A 127 -22.17 1.23 -15.16
C ASN A 127 -21.97 2.71 -15.54
N ALA A 128 -22.85 3.30 -16.36
CA ALA A 128 -22.75 4.70 -16.75
C ALA A 128 -22.98 5.69 -15.59
N SER A 129 -23.98 5.40 -14.73
CA SER A 129 -24.39 6.28 -13.63
C SER A 129 -23.37 6.31 -12.48
N PHE A 130 -22.58 5.25 -12.39
CA PHE A 130 -21.43 5.15 -11.50
C PHE A 130 -20.28 4.58 -12.35
N PRO A 131 -19.43 5.43 -12.97
CA PRO A 131 -18.52 5.05 -14.07
C PRO A 131 -17.49 4.01 -13.64
N THR A 132 -17.93 2.76 -13.57
CA THR A 132 -17.11 1.62 -13.19
C THR A 132 -16.45 1.03 -14.41
N ILE A 133 -15.23 0.57 -14.23
CA ILE A 133 -14.54 -0.26 -15.20
C ILE A 133 -15.07 -1.69 -15.04
N GLY A 134 -15.72 -2.19 -16.09
CA GLY A 134 -16.25 -3.55 -16.14
C GLY A 134 -15.16 -4.56 -16.46
N LEU A 135 -14.71 -5.33 -15.46
CA LEU A 135 -13.65 -6.32 -15.59
C LEU A 135 -14.10 -7.59 -16.34
N ASN A 136 -15.41 -7.80 -16.52
CA ASN A 136 -16.00 -9.00 -17.11
C ASN A 136 -15.54 -10.30 -16.43
N VAL A 137 -15.55 -10.30 -15.10
CA VAL A 137 -15.26 -11.45 -14.24
C VAL A 137 -16.45 -11.68 -13.32
N SER A 138 -16.89 -12.93 -13.20
CA SER A 138 -18.01 -13.32 -12.33
C SER A 138 -17.85 -12.86 -10.88
N GLU A 139 -18.97 -12.59 -10.22
CA GLU A 139 -19.02 -12.28 -8.80
C GLU A 139 -18.72 -13.50 -7.92
N GLY A 140 -18.22 -13.25 -6.71
CA GLY A 140 -17.94 -14.29 -5.72
C GLY A 140 -16.49 -14.31 -5.24
N ARG A 141 -16.29 -14.78 -4.00
CA ARG A 141 -14.99 -14.78 -3.31
C ARG A 141 -13.91 -15.55 -4.08
N GLN A 142 -14.30 -16.62 -4.76
CA GLN A 142 -13.43 -17.46 -5.57
C GLN A 142 -12.84 -16.74 -6.80
N HIS A 143 -13.44 -15.63 -7.24
CA HIS A 143 -13.00 -14.87 -8.41
C HIS A 143 -12.24 -13.59 -8.06
N LEU A 144 -11.99 -13.30 -6.78
CA LEU A 144 -11.31 -12.07 -6.35
C LEU A 144 -9.90 -11.94 -6.92
N THR A 145 -9.15 -13.04 -7.01
CA THR A 145 -7.82 -13.03 -7.63
C THR A 145 -7.90 -12.68 -9.11
N ALA A 146 -8.85 -13.27 -9.85
CA ALA A 146 -9.04 -12.97 -11.28
C ALA A 146 -9.47 -11.51 -11.51
N LYS A 147 -10.37 -10.98 -10.66
CA LYS A 147 -10.74 -9.56 -10.66
C LYS A 147 -9.54 -8.66 -10.41
N THR A 148 -8.74 -8.99 -9.40
CA THR A 148 -7.53 -8.23 -9.05
C THR A 148 -6.55 -8.20 -10.23
N MET A 149 -6.27 -9.36 -10.85
CA MET A 149 -5.39 -9.43 -12.02
C MET A 149 -5.92 -8.66 -13.23
N LYS A 150 -7.24 -8.69 -13.49
CA LYS A 150 -7.86 -7.89 -14.55
C LYS A 150 -7.78 -6.38 -14.28
N ALA A 151 -7.95 -5.96 -13.02
CA ALA A 151 -7.80 -4.56 -12.63
C ALA A 151 -6.35 -4.09 -12.83
N PHE A 152 -5.36 -4.89 -12.39
CA PHE A 152 -3.95 -4.62 -12.64
C PHE A 152 -3.65 -4.46 -14.13
N TYR A 153 -4.12 -5.40 -14.96
CA TYR A 153 -3.92 -5.33 -16.40
C TYR A 153 -4.52 -4.06 -17.01
N TYR A 154 -5.74 -3.68 -16.61
CA TYR A 154 -6.37 -2.44 -17.06
C TYR A 154 -5.54 -1.21 -16.68
N ILE A 155 -5.05 -1.15 -15.45
CA ILE A 155 -4.26 -0.02 -14.95
C ILE A 155 -2.93 0.05 -15.67
N TYR A 156 -2.26 -1.09 -15.88
CA TYR A 156 -1.02 -1.14 -16.63
C TYR A 156 -1.18 -0.60 -18.07
N GLU A 157 -2.24 -1.00 -18.76
CA GLU A 157 -2.46 -0.58 -20.15
C GLU A 157 -2.91 0.89 -20.28
N ASN A 158 -3.63 1.44 -19.30
CA ASN A 158 -4.33 2.72 -19.45
C ASN A 158 -3.81 3.84 -18.52
N HIS A 159 -3.18 3.48 -17.40
CA HIS A 159 -2.89 4.41 -16.29
C HIS A 159 -1.50 4.19 -15.68
N PHE A 160 -0.62 3.40 -16.32
CA PHE A 160 0.71 3.11 -15.78
C PHE A 160 1.54 4.37 -15.53
N ASN A 161 1.39 5.40 -16.37
CA ASN A 161 2.12 6.66 -16.25
C ASN A 161 1.35 7.76 -15.49
N ASP A 162 0.18 7.44 -14.92
CA ASP A 162 -0.69 8.44 -14.29
C ASP A 162 -0.40 8.63 -12.80
N ALA A 163 0.40 7.74 -12.20
CA ALA A 163 0.77 7.78 -10.78
C ALA A 163 2.10 7.09 -10.52
N ASP A 164 2.73 7.46 -9.40
CA ASP A 164 3.94 6.83 -8.88
C ASP A 164 3.60 5.69 -7.90
N TRP A 165 2.41 5.76 -7.30
CA TRP A 165 1.94 4.82 -6.29
C TRP A 165 0.54 4.29 -6.61
N PHE A 166 0.32 3.03 -6.30
CA PHE A 166 -0.85 2.27 -6.68
C PHE A 166 -1.49 1.64 -5.44
N LEU A 167 -2.70 2.08 -5.11
CA LEU A 167 -3.44 1.67 -3.91
C LEU A 167 -4.65 0.81 -4.31
N LYS A 168 -4.63 -0.48 -3.95
CA LYS A 168 -5.84 -1.32 -3.99
C LYS A 168 -6.66 -1.10 -2.73
N ALA A 169 -7.97 -0.86 -2.85
CA ALA A 169 -8.90 -0.88 -1.72
C ALA A 169 -10.19 -1.62 -2.07
N ASP A 170 -10.96 -2.01 -1.05
CA ASP A 170 -12.31 -2.56 -1.21
C ASP A 170 -13.34 -1.47 -0.86
N ASP A 171 -14.60 -1.65 -1.24
CA ASP A 171 -15.65 -0.64 -1.06
C ASP A 171 -16.14 -0.42 0.39
N ASP A 172 -15.63 -1.21 1.34
CA ASP A 172 -15.81 -1.06 2.79
C ASP A 172 -14.52 -0.62 3.51
N THR A 173 -13.52 -0.14 2.76
CA THR A 173 -12.28 0.42 3.29
C THR A 173 -12.38 1.95 3.47
N TYR A 174 -11.77 2.47 4.54
CA TYR A 174 -11.50 3.90 4.71
C TYR A 174 -10.00 4.18 4.79
N VAL A 175 -9.52 5.19 4.05
CA VAL A 175 -8.11 5.57 4.00
C VAL A 175 -7.96 7.06 4.30
N VAL A 176 -7.02 7.41 5.19
CA VAL A 176 -6.60 8.80 5.40
C VAL A 176 -5.47 9.10 4.41
N MET A 177 -5.81 9.68 3.26
CA MET A 177 -4.88 9.89 2.15
C MET A 177 -3.70 10.78 2.54
N GLU A 178 -3.91 11.75 3.42
CA GLU A 178 -2.88 12.64 3.96
C GLU A 178 -1.78 11.86 4.69
N ASN A 179 -2.18 10.87 5.52
CA ASN A 179 -1.24 10.00 6.22
C ASN A 179 -0.52 9.07 5.24
N LEU A 180 -1.21 8.57 4.22
CA LEU A 180 -0.61 7.75 3.17
C LEU A 180 0.45 8.55 2.41
N HIS A 181 0.14 9.74 1.91
CA HIS A 181 1.10 10.59 1.19
C HIS A 181 2.30 10.96 2.07
N TYR A 182 2.07 11.23 3.35
CA TYR A 182 3.14 11.47 4.31
C TYR A 182 4.07 10.26 4.45
N MET A 183 3.51 9.06 4.64
CA MET A 183 4.30 7.82 4.71
C MET A 183 5.10 7.59 3.43
N LEU A 184 4.46 7.71 2.27
CA LEU A 184 5.08 7.48 0.96
C LEU A 184 6.17 8.50 0.62
N SER A 185 6.10 9.72 1.17
CA SER A 185 7.07 10.80 0.89
C SER A 185 8.51 10.48 1.32
N SER A 186 8.68 9.45 2.16
CA SER A 186 9.98 8.94 2.62
C SER A 186 10.58 7.85 1.71
N TYR A 187 9.92 7.46 0.61
CA TYR A 187 10.33 6.36 -0.26
C TYR A 187 10.50 6.82 -1.71
N ASP A 188 11.41 6.17 -2.44
CA ASP A 188 11.57 6.35 -3.88
C ASP A 188 10.64 5.38 -4.62
N ALA A 189 9.73 5.90 -5.43
CA ALA A 189 8.79 5.11 -6.22
C ALA A 189 9.46 4.32 -7.35
N LYS A 190 10.73 4.57 -7.67
CA LYS A 190 11.49 3.77 -8.63
C LYS A 190 11.95 2.43 -8.06
N GLU A 191 11.91 2.29 -6.74
CA GLU A 191 12.22 1.04 -6.07
C GLU A 191 10.98 0.14 -6.08
N PRO A 192 11.13 -1.19 -6.29
CA PRO A 192 10.01 -2.11 -6.28
C PRO A 192 9.53 -2.39 -4.85
N LEU A 193 8.64 -1.52 -4.34
CA LEU A 193 8.16 -1.56 -2.97
C LEU A 193 6.68 -1.95 -2.92
N TYR A 194 6.31 -2.70 -1.89
CA TYR A 194 4.91 -2.90 -1.53
C TYR A 194 4.74 -2.79 -0.01
N PHE A 195 3.67 -2.13 0.40
CA PHE A 195 3.26 -1.99 1.80
C PHE A 195 1.94 -2.70 2.00
N GLY A 196 1.74 -3.28 3.19
CA GLY A 196 0.48 -3.93 3.55
C GLY A 196 0.63 -4.68 4.86
N GLN A 197 -0.49 -5.21 5.36
CA GLN A 197 -0.47 -6.07 6.54
C GLN A 197 -0.26 -7.52 6.13
N GLU A 198 0.94 -8.05 6.38
CA GLU A 198 1.22 -9.47 6.18
C GLU A 198 0.41 -10.34 7.16
N PHE A 199 -0.48 -11.17 6.62
CA PHE A 199 -1.09 -12.24 7.41
C PHE A 199 -0.07 -13.37 7.57
N ARG A 200 0.38 -13.58 8.80
CA ARG A 200 1.22 -14.75 9.13
C ARG A 200 0.37 -16.01 9.08
N THR A 201 0.33 -16.68 7.94
CA THR A 201 -0.23 -18.03 7.81
C THR A 201 0.88 -19.07 7.86
N SER A 202 0.69 -20.11 8.67
CA SER A 202 1.71 -21.13 8.99
C SER A 202 2.08 -22.08 7.84
N SER A 203 1.63 -21.88 6.60
CA SER A 203 1.80 -22.89 5.55
C SER A 203 1.85 -22.44 4.09
N VAL A 204 1.91 -21.14 3.76
CA VAL A 204 2.00 -20.69 2.34
C VAL A 204 3.04 -19.58 2.19
N PRO A 205 3.97 -19.66 1.21
CA PRO A 205 4.85 -18.54 0.86
C PRO A 205 4.05 -17.29 0.50
N THR A 206 4.50 -16.17 1.03
CA THR A 206 3.88 -14.84 1.06
C THR A 206 3.11 -14.47 -0.21
N ALA A 207 1.78 -14.65 -0.20
CA ALA A 207 0.89 -14.03 -1.16
C ALA A 207 0.59 -12.60 -0.70
N MET A 208 0.39 -11.66 -1.64
CA MET A 208 -0.09 -10.33 -1.29
C MET A 208 -1.39 -10.47 -0.47
N PRO A 209 -1.45 -9.93 0.75
CA PRO A 209 -2.62 -10.04 1.60
C PRO A 209 -3.81 -9.38 0.90
N ALA A 210 -5.02 -9.91 1.12
CA ALA A 210 -6.26 -9.35 0.59
C ALA A 210 -6.57 -7.91 1.08
N GLY A 211 -5.72 -7.34 1.93
CA GLY A 211 -5.82 -5.98 2.44
C GLY A 211 -5.51 -4.91 1.38
N VAL A 212 -5.13 -3.73 1.85
CA VAL A 212 -4.95 -2.51 1.07
C VAL A 212 -3.46 -2.32 0.77
N PRO A 213 -2.90 -2.96 -0.27
CA PRO A 213 -1.52 -2.72 -0.62
C PRO A 213 -1.35 -1.38 -1.32
N ALA A 214 -0.34 -0.63 -0.90
CA ALA A 214 0.25 0.44 -1.69
C ALA A 214 1.55 -0.10 -2.31
N MET A 215 1.72 0.04 -3.62
CA MET A 215 2.94 -0.38 -4.32
C MET A 215 3.42 0.68 -5.30
N SER A 216 4.71 0.62 -5.63
CA SER A 216 5.36 1.42 -6.66
C SER A 216 5.90 0.56 -7.79
#